data_AF-A0A2G5EU53-F1
#
_entry.id   AF-A0A2G5EU53-F1
#
_cell.length_a   1.000
_cell.length_b   1.000
_cell.length_c   1.000
_cell.angle_alpha   90.00
_cell.angle_beta   90.00
_cell.angle_gamma   90.00
#
_symmetry.space_group_name_H-M   'P 1'
#
loop_
_entity.id
_entity.type
_entity.pdbx_description
1 polymer ?
#
loop_
_entity_poly.entity_id
_entity_poly.type
_entity_poly.pdbx_seq_one_letter_code
_entity_poly.pdbx_strand_id
1 'polypeptide(L)'
;MSTANIPKRWKELSGFNHWNGLLSPLDNDMRQYLLHYGDLVEATYDAFVREKTSKFAGGSRFSQPDLLKGVGLLKNNHPLMQYKVTKYFYATSSFQLPASFMQHSRSGTALYKESNWYGYVAVATDQGKALLGRRDIVVCWRGTLTPLEWVDDFTATMVNGNEILHTKKNPMIHQGFYSVYITEDPKSQYNKINSRTQVNEEVKRLAEMYKKEEISVTVCGHSLGAALATMNAADIRANNIVGPNVPVTSFPYASPRVGNNTWKECIDAMGVATNSDIMQDYDVHAKQAGQPILRILRIVNKLDVVPRSPPAIGFTHVGQRFFIDNSQSPFLQAPFSVAGAHDMESYLHGIAGTKGKQLATNETLGIEGGVTDEGFDLAGRRDPTLVNKYIDGLKPQYLIPANWWCPENMGMVQQVDGSYKLMDGSWIMEGHAESDEEPDPDDENQETDKGLNVNATIQE
;
A
#
# COMPACT_ATOMS: atom_id res chain seq x y z
N MET A 1 -19.64 9.63 19.58
CA MET A 1 -18.80 8.84 18.65
C MET A 1 -18.59 7.49 19.31
N SER A 2 -19.02 6.40 18.68
CA SER A 2 -18.69 5.05 19.15
C SER A 2 -17.17 4.92 19.19
N THR A 3 -16.59 4.64 20.35
CA THR A 3 -15.14 4.38 20.46
C THR A 3 -14.79 3.18 19.59
N ALA A 4 -13.93 3.38 18.60
CA ALA A 4 -13.51 2.32 17.68
C ALA A 4 -12.96 1.12 18.47
N ASN A 5 -13.38 -0.10 18.13
CA ASN A 5 -13.02 -1.31 18.88
C ASN A 5 -12.07 -2.23 18.08
N ILE A 6 -11.16 -1.61 17.33
CA ILE A 6 -10.19 -2.29 16.46
C ILE A 6 -9.38 -3.37 17.21
N PRO A 7 -8.82 -3.14 18.42
CA PRO A 7 -8.05 -4.17 19.12
C PRO A 7 -8.80 -5.47 19.38
N LYS A 8 -10.13 -5.43 19.58
CA LYS A 8 -10.93 -6.63 19.85
C LYS A 8 -11.48 -7.27 18.58
N ARG A 9 -11.56 -6.51 17.49
CA ARG A 9 -12.19 -6.92 16.22
C ARG A 9 -11.18 -7.17 15.10
N TRP A 10 -9.88 -6.99 15.34
CA TRP A 10 -8.86 -7.02 14.29
C TRP A 10 -8.91 -8.28 13.40
N LYS A 11 -9.24 -9.46 13.96
CA LYS A 11 -9.41 -10.70 13.17
C LYS A 11 -10.56 -10.59 12.17
N GLU A 12 -11.71 -10.06 12.58
CA GLU A 12 -12.86 -9.82 11.71
C GLU A 12 -12.53 -8.77 10.65
N LEU A 13 -11.89 -7.66 11.06
CA LEU A 13 -11.47 -6.57 10.18
C LEU A 13 -10.41 -7.01 9.17
N SER A 14 -9.57 -7.99 9.53
CA SER A 14 -8.61 -8.66 8.65
C SER A 14 -9.21 -9.83 7.84
N GLY A 15 -10.54 -10.01 7.88
CA GLY A 15 -11.26 -10.89 6.97
C GLY A 15 -11.43 -12.33 7.43
N PHE A 16 -11.25 -12.63 8.73
CA PHE A 16 -11.39 -13.99 9.26
C PHE A 16 -12.70 -14.67 8.80
N ASN A 17 -13.82 -13.94 8.86
CA ASN A 17 -15.14 -14.37 8.36
C ASN A 17 -15.53 -13.66 7.04
N HIS A 18 -14.59 -13.51 6.10
CA HIS A 18 -14.84 -12.94 4.75
C HIS A 18 -15.62 -11.61 4.79
N TRP A 19 -15.27 -10.75 5.76
CA TRP A 19 -15.91 -9.45 5.99
C TRP A 19 -17.45 -9.49 5.99
N ASN A 20 -18.06 -10.62 6.33
CA ASN A 20 -19.50 -10.81 6.33
C ASN A 20 -20.15 -9.81 7.28
N GLY A 21 -21.10 -9.02 6.76
CA GLY A 21 -21.77 -7.96 7.51
C GLY A 21 -20.94 -6.68 7.73
N LEU A 22 -19.70 -6.59 7.24
CA LEU A 22 -18.85 -5.41 7.41
C LEU A 22 -18.87 -4.45 6.22
N LEU A 23 -19.29 -4.90 5.03
CA LEU A 23 -19.13 -4.15 3.78
C LEU A 23 -20.42 -3.52 3.24
N SER A 24 -21.59 -3.93 3.72
CA SER A 24 -22.89 -3.49 3.16
C SER A 24 -23.97 -3.34 4.25
N PRO A 25 -24.18 -2.12 4.81
CA PRO A 25 -23.35 -0.93 4.62
C PRO A 25 -21.96 -1.08 5.27
N LEU A 26 -21.02 -0.21 4.91
CA LEU A 26 -19.66 -0.26 5.44
C LEU A 26 -19.62 0.08 6.95
N ASP A 27 -19.23 -0.91 7.77
CA ASP A 27 -18.98 -0.81 9.21
C ASP A 27 -17.95 0.29 9.52
N ASN A 28 -18.14 1.00 10.65
CA ASN A 28 -17.30 2.15 10.99
C ASN A 28 -15.85 1.77 11.37
N ASP A 29 -15.65 0.66 12.10
CA ASP A 29 -14.30 0.17 12.39
C ASP A 29 -13.64 -0.31 11.10
N MET A 30 -14.38 -1.02 10.24
CA MET A 30 -13.89 -1.47 8.94
C MET A 30 -13.48 -0.29 8.05
N ARG A 31 -14.25 0.79 8.07
CA ARG A 31 -13.92 2.02 7.35
C ARG A 31 -12.63 2.65 7.86
N GLN A 32 -12.49 2.81 9.17
CA GLN A 32 -11.27 3.32 9.79
C GLN A 32 -10.07 2.43 9.43
N TYR A 33 -10.28 1.11 9.39
CA TYR A 33 -9.26 0.11 9.06
C TYR A 33 -8.79 0.22 7.60
N LEU A 34 -9.72 0.39 6.65
CA LEU A 34 -9.40 0.63 5.25
C LEU A 34 -8.68 1.97 5.06
N LEU A 35 -9.14 3.05 5.71
CA LEU A 35 -8.45 4.34 5.65
C LEU A 35 -7.02 4.24 6.19
N HIS A 36 -6.81 3.56 7.33
CA HIS A 36 -5.50 3.36 7.95
C HIS A 36 -4.50 2.68 6.99
N TYR A 37 -4.89 1.55 6.40
CA TYR A 37 -4.02 0.86 5.45
C TYR A 37 -3.87 1.60 4.12
N GLY A 38 -4.86 2.40 3.75
CA GLY A 38 -4.78 3.29 2.61
C GLY A 38 -3.79 4.44 2.80
N ASP A 39 -3.77 5.09 3.96
CA ASP A 39 -2.81 6.15 4.28
C ASP A 39 -1.36 5.61 4.30
N LEU A 40 -1.15 4.37 4.77
CA LEU A 40 0.14 3.69 4.66
C LEU A 40 0.59 3.48 3.20
N VAL A 41 -0.34 3.20 2.28
CA VAL A 41 -0.05 3.12 0.85
C VAL A 41 0.22 4.51 0.27
N GLU A 42 -0.55 5.51 0.66
CA GLU A 42 -0.39 6.90 0.20
C GLU A 42 0.98 7.48 0.56
N ALA A 43 1.54 7.09 1.71
CA ALA A 43 2.91 7.43 2.10
C ALA A 43 3.95 7.08 1.02
N THR A 44 3.69 6.04 0.21
CA THR A 44 4.56 5.69 -0.92
C THR A 44 4.50 6.69 -2.07
N TYR A 45 3.36 7.33 -2.31
CA TYR A 45 3.27 8.38 -3.32
C TYR A 45 3.84 9.70 -2.80
N ASP A 46 3.57 10.00 -1.53
CA ASP A 46 3.97 11.23 -0.86
C ASP A 46 5.48 11.35 -0.72
N ALA A 47 6.17 10.24 -0.42
CA ALA A 47 7.61 10.22 -0.28
C ALA A 47 8.37 10.10 -1.61
N PHE A 48 7.74 9.69 -2.71
CA PHE A 48 8.48 9.35 -3.92
C PHE A 48 9.00 10.58 -4.68
N VAL A 49 10.27 10.54 -5.12
CA VAL A 49 10.91 11.62 -5.88
C VAL A 49 10.57 11.49 -7.37
N ARG A 50 9.63 12.33 -7.81
CA ARG A 50 9.09 12.34 -9.19
C ARG A 50 9.90 13.21 -10.16
N GLU A 51 10.62 14.20 -9.63
CA GLU A 51 11.26 15.23 -10.44
C GLU A 51 12.41 14.65 -11.29
N LYS A 52 12.19 14.54 -12.61
CA LYS A 52 13.15 13.97 -13.57
C LYS A 52 14.49 14.71 -13.58
N THR A 53 14.51 15.97 -13.18
CA THR A 53 15.75 16.76 -13.09
C THR A 53 16.54 16.51 -11.80
N SER A 54 15.94 15.84 -10.80
CA SER A 54 16.64 15.42 -9.59
C SER A 54 17.55 14.22 -9.86
N LYS A 55 18.73 14.19 -9.21
CA LYS A 55 19.61 13.00 -9.20
C LYS A 55 19.05 11.85 -8.37
N PHE A 56 18.06 12.13 -7.51
CA PHE A 56 17.40 11.17 -6.64
C PHE A 56 16.03 10.71 -7.19
N ALA A 57 15.67 11.13 -8.41
CA ALA A 57 14.46 10.67 -9.09
C ALA A 57 14.39 9.14 -9.06
N GLY A 58 13.23 8.59 -8.69
CA GLY A 58 13.06 7.15 -8.51
C GLY A 58 13.31 6.64 -7.08
N GLY A 59 13.84 7.47 -6.17
CA GLY A 59 14.03 7.15 -4.76
C GLY A 59 12.90 7.62 -3.84
N SER A 60 13.12 7.41 -2.54
CA SER A 60 12.31 8.04 -1.48
C SER A 60 12.97 9.35 -1.03
N ARG A 61 12.16 10.37 -0.78
CA ARG A 61 12.57 11.67 -0.26
C ARG A 61 13.00 11.60 1.20
N PHE A 62 12.46 10.66 1.96
CA PHE A 62 12.69 10.53 3.40
C PHE A 62 13.44 9.24 3.73
N SER A 63 14.28 9.32 4.76
CA SER A 63 14.94 8.15 5.37
C SER A 63 13.89 7.17 5.91
N GLN A 64 14.27 5.93 6.21
CA GLN A 64 13.35 4.96 6.81
C GLN A 64 12.76 5.46 8.14
N PRO A 65 13.55 5.95 9.12
CA PRO A 65 13.01 6.47 10.38
C PRO A 65 12.06 7.66 10.19
N ASP A 66 12.32 8.50 9.19
CA ASP A 66 11.58 9.73 8.97
C ASP A 66 10.39 9.58 8.02
N LEU A 67 10.19 8.43 7.36
CA LEU A 67 9.19 8.28 6.29
C LEU A 67 7.81 8.77 6.70
N LEU A 68 7.21 8.15 7.72
CA LEU A 68 5.83 8.42 8.13
C LEU A 68 5.67 9.83 8.68
N LYS A 69 6.69 10.32 9.41
CA LYS A 69 6.75 11.70 9.91
C LYS A 69 6.83 12.70 8.75
N GLY A 70 7.70 12.44 7.77
CA GLY A 70 8.00 13.31 6.64
C GLY A 70 6.82 13.46 5.68
N VAL A 71 5.98 12.43 5.55
CA VAL A 71 4.73 12.52 4.78
C VAL A 71 3.54 13.06 5.59
N GLY A 72 3.77 13.52 6.83
CA GLY A 72 2.72 14.12 7.66
C GLY A 72 1.79 13.13 8.37
N LEU A 73 2.10 11.83 8.37
CA LEU A 73 1.37 10.80 9.11
C LEU A 73 1.85 10.74 10.57
N LEU A 74 1.55 11.81 11.31
CA LEU A 74 1.93 12.00 12.71
C LEU A 74 0.92 11.38 13.68
N LYS A 75 1.43 10.96 14.86
CA LYS A 75 0.65 10.33 15.94
C LYS A 75 -0.62 11.13 16.35
N ASN A 76 -0.56 12.46 16.31
CA ASN A 76 -1.63 13.33 16.80
C ASN A 76 -2.85 13.37 15.88
N ASN A 77 -2.68 13.15 14.58
CA ASN A 77 -3.76 13.20 13.59
C ASN A 77 -4.18 11.80 13.11
N HIS A 78 -3.36 10.79 13.37
CA HIS A 78 -3.64 9.40 12.99
C HIS A 78 -3.21 8.44 14.11
N PRO A 79 -4.05 8.21 15.15
CA PRO A 79 -3.63 7.49 16.36
C PRO A 79 -3.13 6.07 16.09
N LEU A 80 -3.67 5.39 15.06
CA LEU A 80 -3.23 4.05 14.63
C LEU A 80 -1.85 4.03 13.95
N MET A 81 -1.31 5.19 13.57
CA MET A 81 -0.04 5.32 12.86
C MET A 81 1.16 5.20 13.82
N GLN A 82 1.30 4.02 14.41
CA GLN A 82 2.33 3.67 15.37
C GLN A 82 3.20 2.54 14.82
N TYR A 83 3.89 2.81 13.72
CA TYR A 83 4.73 1.86 13.02
C TYR A 83 6.17 2.33 12.96
N LYS A 84 7.10 1.37 12.99
CA LYS A 84 8.51 1.57 12.67
C LYS A 84 8.77 1.00 11.28
N VAL A 85 9.23 1.82 10.35
CA VAL A 85 9.71 1.36 9.04
C VAL A 85 11.05 0.65 9.25
N THR A 86 11.17 -0.58 8.75
CA THR A 86 12.34 -1.42 8.99
C THR A 86 13.13 -1.72 7.72
N LYS A 87 12.49 -1.63 6.55
CA LYS A 87 13.16 -1.88 5.29
C LYS A 87 12.52 -1.12 4.13
N TYR A 88 13.34 -0.48 3.32
CA TYR A 88 12.99 -0.11 1.96
C TYR A 88 13.33 -1.23 1.01
N PHE A 89 12.47 -1.45 0.03
CA PHE A 89 12.73 -2.37 -1.06
C PHE A 89 12.61 -1.67 -2.41
N TYR A 90 13.34 -2.20 -3.36
CA TYR A 90 13.52 -1.64 -4.68
C TYR A 90 13.14 -2.66 -5.74
N ALA A 91 12.71 -2.19 -6.90
CA ALA A 91 12.45 -3.05 -8.04
C ALA A 91 13.09 -2.50 -9.31
N THR A 92 13.34 -3.41 -10.23
CA THR A 92 13.80 -3.18 -11.59
C THR A 92 13.00 -4.10 -12.52
N SER A 93 13.28 -4.09 -13.82
CA SER A 93 12.60 -4.93 -14.80
C SER A 93 13.57 -5.36 -15.89
N SER A 94 13.45 -6.63 -16.32
CA SER A 94 14.23 -7.19 -17.42
C SER A 94 13.64 -6.86 -18.78
N PHE A 95 12.48 -6.21 -18.81
CA PHE A 95 11.79 -5.75 -20.01
C PHE A 95 11.60 -4.24 -19.98
N GLN A 96 11.54 -3.64 -21.16
CA GLN A 96 11.10 -2.26 -21.29
C GLN A 96 9.66 -2.15 -20.78
N LEU A 97 9.47 -1.41 -19.71
CA LEU A 97 8.15 -1.11 -19.15
C LEU A 97 7.67 0.26 -19.64
N PRO A 98 6.34 0.53 -19.58
CA PRO A 98 5.83 1.88 -19.71
C PRO A 98 6.55 2.83 -18.77
N ALA A 99 6.78 4.08 -19.21
CA ALA A 99 7.52 5.08 -18.44
C ALA A 99 6.89 5.41 -17.07
N SER A 100 5.62 5.06 -16.86
CA SER A 100 4.90 5.24 -15.60
C SER A 100 5.31 4.25 -14.50
N PHE A 101 5.96 3.13 -14.85
CA PHE A 101 6.45 2.11 -13.91
C PHE A 101 7.79 2.52 -13.29
N MET A 102 8.71 3.01 -14.12
CA MET A 102 10.08 3.34 -13.73
C MET A 102 10.38 4.81 -13.98
N GLN A 103 10.81 5.49 -12.92
CA GLN A 103 11.15 6.91 -12.95
C GLN A 103 12.66 7.07 -13.08
N HIS A 104 13.11 7.49 -14.25
CA HIS A 104 14.52 7.73 -14.51
C HIS A 104 14.88 9.21 -14.35
N SER A 105 16.02 9.46 -13.72
CA SER A 105 16.63 10.80 -13.70
C SER A 105 17.19 11.16 -15.08
N ARG A 106 17.17 12.44 -15.43
CA ARG A 106 17.88 12.99 -16.60
C ARG A 106 19.39 13.10 -16.38
N SER A 107 19.86 12.91 -15.14
CA SER A 107 21.29 12.96 -14.82
C SER A 107 22.01 11.69 -15.26
N GLY A 108 23.16 11.84 -15.93
CA GLY A 108 24.06 10.71 -16.23
C GLY A 108 24.73 10.11 -14.98
N THR A 109 24.62 10.76 -13.83
CA THR A 109 25.16 10.31 -12.52
C THR A 109 24.04 9.91 -11.55
N ALA A 110 22.86 9.57 -12.07
CA ALA A 110 21.73 9.12 -11.26
C ALA A 110 22.11 7.95 -10.34
N LEU A 111 21.66 8.02 -9.09
CA LEU A 111 21.81 6.92 -8.13
C LEU A 111 20.90 5.74 -8.54
N TYR A 112 19.70 6.07 -8.99
CA TYR A 112 18.66 5.16 -9.43
C TYR A 112 18.65 5.07 -10.96
N LYS A 113 19.55 4.26 -11.53
CA LYS A 113 19.66 4.10 -12.99
C LYS A 113 18.50 3.29 -13.56
N GLU A 114 18.46 2.01 -13.18
CA GLU A 114 17.45 1.02 -13.62
C GLU A 114 16.60 0.51 -12.47
N SER A 115 16.75 1.10 -11.27
CA SER A 115 16.11 0.65 -10.04
C SER A 115 15.31 1.79 -9.44
N ASN A 116 14.11 1.50 -8.94
CA ASN A 116 13.28 2.46 -8.23
C ASN A 116 12.96 1.95 -6.83
N TRP A 117 12.75 2.88 -5.90
CA TRP A 117 12.07 2.60 -4.65
C TRP A 117 10.62 2.21 -4.95
N TYR A 118 10.23 1.02 -4.50
CA TYR A 118 8.91 0.46 -4.77
C TYR A 118 8.07 0.29 -3.51
N GLY A 119 8.61 0.63 -2.34
CA GLY A 119 7.85 0.60 -1.11
C GLY A 119 8.70 0.25 0.10
N TYR A 120 8.00 -0.13 1.17
CA TYR A 120 8.62 -0.40 2.45
C TYR A 120 7.90 -1.50 3.24
N VAL A 121 8.66 -2.11 4.15
CA VAL A 121 8.16 -2.98 5.22
C VAL A 121 8.22 -2.19 6.52
N ALA A 122 7.15 -2.26 7.30
CA ALA A 122 7.08 -1.67 8.63
C ALA A 122 6.43 -2.65 9.61
N VAL A 123 6.66 -2.43 10.90
CA VAL A 123 6.05 -3.21 11.97
C VAL A 123 5.43 -2.29 13.00
N ALA A 124 4.26 -2.65 13.52
CA ALA A 124 3.62 -1.93 14.60
C ALA A 124 4.56 -1.89 15.82
N THR A 125 4.76 -0.70 16.38
CA THR A 125 5.43 -0.50 17.67
C THR A 125 4.59 -1.07 18.82
N ASP A 126 5.08 -1.07 20.05
CA ASP A 126 4.33 -1.58 21.21
C ASP A 126 3.02 -0.81 21.45
N GLN A 127 3.06 0.51 21.25
CA GLN A 127 1.88 1.35 21.23
C GLN A 127 0.92 0.95 20.09
N GLY A 128 1.46 0.69 18.88
CA GLY A 128 0.67 0.24 17.74
C GLY A 128 0.02 -1.12 17.97
N LYS A 129 0.75 -2.06 18.56
CA LYS A 129 0.23 -3.37 18.96
C LYS A 129 -0.96 -3.24 19.90
N ALA A 130 -0.87 -2.37 20.91
CA ALA A 130 -1.98 -2.13 21.83
C ALA A 130 -3.23 -1.57 21.11
N LEU A 131 -3.03 -0.64 20.16
CA LEU A 131 -4.11 0.00 19.41
C LEU A 131 -4.71 -0.87 18.29
N LEU A 132 -3.95 -1.84 17.79
CA LEU A 132 -4.36 -2.77 16.75
C LEU A 132 -4.80 -4.12 17.30
N GLY A 133 -4.47 -4.43 18.55
CA GLY A 133 -4.74 -5.73 19.20
C GLY A 133 -3.76 -6.85 18.84
N ARG A 134 -2.75 -6.57 18.01
CA ARG A 134 -1.71 -7.52 17.59
C ARG A 134 -0.48 -6.81 17.01
N ARG A 135 0.66 -7.50 16.92
CA ARG A 135 1.84 -7.02 16.21
C ARG A 135 1.66 -7.18 14.71
N ASP A 136 1.29 -6.10 14.04
CA ASP A 136 1.07 -6.10 12.59
C ASP A 136 2.37 -5.79 11.85
N ILE A 137 2.75 -6.68 10.93
CA ILE A 137 3.80 -6.44 9.94
C ILE A 137 3.09 -5.98 8.68
N VAL A 138 3.40 -4.78 8.20
CA VAL A 138 2.80 -4.21 6.99
C VAL A 138 3.83 -4.12 5.86
N VAL A 139 3.40 -4.49 4.65
CA VAL A 139 4.16 -4.30 3.41
C VAL A 139 3.36 -3.37 2.51
N CYS A 140 3.94 -2.23 2.14
CA CYS A 140 3.29 -1.22 1.30
C CYS A 140 3.99 -1.15 -0.05
N TRP A 141 3.28 -1.55 -1.12
CA TRP A 141 3.74 -1.49 -2.49
C TRP A 141 3.27 -0.21 -3.18
N ARG A 142 4.22 0.56 -3.71
CA ARG A 142 4.00 1.75 -4.54
C ARG A 142 3.45 1.34 -5.91
N GLY A 143 2.47 2.09 -6.41
CA GLY A 143 2.01 1.96 -7.79
C GLY A 143 2.75 2.86 -8.77
N THR A 144 2.17 3.02 -9.96
CA THR A 144 2.70 3.87 -11.03
C THR A 144 2.38 5.34 -10.79
N LEU A 145 3.14 6.23 -11.43
CA LEU A 145 2.96 7.69 -11.26
C LEU A 145 1.83 8.27 -12.10
N THR A 146 1.66 7.73 -13.31
CA THR A 146 0.68 8.15 -14.31
C THR A 146 -0.10 6.92 -14.79
N PRO A 147 -1.04 6.41 -13.97
CA PRO A 147 -1.56 5.06 -14.17
C PRO A 147 -2.39 4.86 -15.45
N LEU A 148 -2.97 5.92 -16.02
CA LEU A 148 -3.72 5.77 -17.27
C LEU A 148 -2.81 5.55 -18.48
N GLU A 149 -1.60 6.10 -18.48
CA GLU A 149 -0.67 5.97 -19.62
C GLU A 149 -0.30 4.50 -19.87
N TRP A 150 -0.22 3.67 -18.82
CA TRP A 150 0.12 2.27 -19.03
C TRP A 150 -1.04 1.41 -19.52
N VAL A 151 -2.30 1.77 -19.20
CA VAL A 151 -3.46 0.94 -19.53
C VAL A 151 -3.60 0.79 -21.05
N ASP A 152 -3.31 1.86 -21.80
CA ASP A 152 -3.35 1.86 -23.26
C ASP A 152 -2.14 1.14 -23.88
N ASP A 153 -0.97 1.20 -23.23
CA ASP A 153 0.28 0.55 -23.66
C ASP A 153 0.41 -0.92 -23.18
N PHE A 154 -0.62 -1.45 -22.51
CA PHE A 154 -0.54 -2.71 -21.80
C PHE A 154 -0.60 -3.94 -22.73
N THR A 155 0.44 -4.78 -22.67
CA THR A 155 0.45 -6.07 -23.38
C THR A 155 -0.13 -7.17 -22.50
N ALA A 156 -1.07 -7.96 -23.01
CA ALA A 156 -1.74 -9.05 -22.28
C ALA A 156 -0.87 -10.32 -22.11
N THR A 157 0.45 -10.18 -22.18
CA THR A 157 1.39 -11.31 -22.11
C THR A 157 1.42 -11.92 -20.72
N MET A 158 1.35 -13.24 -20.63
CA MET A 158 1.44 -13.97 -19.36
C MET A 158 2.68 -14.85 -19.31
N VAL A 159 3.18 -15.05 -18.10
CA VAL A 159 4.30 -15.94 -17.77
C VAL A 159 3.89 -16.90 -16.66
N ASN A 160 4.63 -17.99 -16.53
CA ASN A 160 4.34 -19.02 -15.54
C ASN A 160 4.73 -18.55 -14.13
N GLY A 161 3.79 -18.65 -13.19
CA GLY A 161 3.94 -18.24 -11.79
C GLY A 161 4.20 -19.37 -10.80
N ASN A 162 4.67 -20.54 -11.25
CA ASN A 162 4.90 -21.71 -10.40
C ASN A 162 5.81 -21.41 -9.20
N GLU A 163 6.86 -20.62 -9.39
CA GLU A 163 7.78 -20.23 -8.32
C GLU A 163 7.16 -19.29 -7.29
N ILE A 164 6.15 -18.50 -7.69
CA ILE A 164 5.45 -17.56 -6.80
C ILE A 164 4.47 -18.34 -5.92
N LEU A 165 3.67 -19.23 -6.51
CA LEU A 165 2.66 -19.99 -5.76
C LEU A 165 3.13 -21.38 -5.29
N HIS A 166 4.42 -21.70 -5.43
CA HIS A 166 5.00 -23.00 -5.07
C HIS A 166 4.16 -24.19 -5.55
N THR A 167 3.82 -24.20 -6.84
CA THR A 167 2.87 -25.16 -7.42
C THR A 167 3.36 -25.70 -8.76
N LYS A 168 2.79 -26.83 -9.19
CA LYS A 168 2.97 -27.40 -10.53
C LYS A 168 1.75 -27.22 -11.43
N LYS A 169 0.74 -26.48 -10.96
CA LYS A 169 -0.52 -26.25 -11.68
C LYS A 169 -0.37 -25.29 -12.87
N ASN A 170 0.78 -24.63 -13.03
CA ASN A 170 1.05 -23.65 -14.08
C ASN A 170 0.08 -22.44 -14.05
N PRO A 171 -0.04 -21.73 -12.91
CA PRO A 171 -0.76 -20.47 -12.88
C PRO A 171 -0.05 -19.47 -13.79
N MET A 172 -0.82 -18.70 -14.56
CA MET A 172 -0.26 -17.70 -15.47
C MET A 172 -0.51 -16.30 -14.90
N ILE A 173 0.55 -15.49 -14.84
CA ILE A 173 0.56 -14.15 -14.26
C ILE A 173 0.98 -13.16 -15.34
N HIS A 174 0.49 -11.92 -15.29
CA HIS A 174 0.94 -10.85 -16.17
C HIS A 174 2.47 -10.65 -16.14
N GLN A 175 3.10 -10.62 -17.32
CA GLN A 175 4.56 -10.55 -17.48
C GLN A 175 5.18 -9.30 -16.85
N GLY A 176 4.58 -8.12 -17.03
CA GLY A 176 5.13 -6.89 -16.47
C GLY A 176 5.12 -6.88 -14.94
N PHE A 177 4.06 -7.40 -14.32
CA PHE A 177 3.97 -7.50 -12.85
C PHE A 177 4.98 -8.51 -12.32
N TYR A 178 5.09 -9.66 -12.99
CA TYR A 178 6.09 -10.67 -12.68
C TYR A 178 7.52 -10.14 -12.80
N SER A 179 7.85 -9.38 -13.86
CA SER A 179 9.19 -8.82 -14.03
C SER A 179 9.55 -7.85 -12.92
N VAL A 180 8.66 -6.91 -12.55
CA VAL A 180 8.91 -6.00 -11.42
C VAL A 180 9.13 -6.78 -10.11
N TYR A 181 8.45 -7.90 -9.93
CA TYR A 181 8.53 -8.71 -8.72
C TYR A 181 9.81 -9.56 -8.62
N ILE A 182 10.30 -10.11 -9.75
CA ILE A 182 11.37 -11.11 -9.75
C ILE A 182 12.71 -10.67 -10.37
N THR A 183 12.75 -9.55 -11.10
CA THR A 183 14.00 -9.18 -11.79
C THR A 183 15.10 -8.76 -10.81
N GLU A 184 16.30 -9.30 -11.06
CA GLU A 184 17.56 -8.95 -10.43
C GLU A 184 18.47 -8.28 -11.44
N ASP A 185 19.29 -7.34 -10.98
CA ASP A 185 20.40 -6.77 -11.74
C ASP A 185 21.66 -6.84 -10.86
N PRO A 186 22.60 -7.76 -11.14
CA PRO A 186 23.85 -7.89 -10.39
C PRO A 186 24.72 -6.62 -10.40
N LYS A 187 24.49 -5.71 -11.36
CA LYS A 187 25.20 -4.42 -11.46
C LYS A 187 24.48 -3.30 -10.70
N SER A 188 23.22 -3.50 -10.32
CA SER A 188 22.47 -2.53 -9.53
C SER A 188 22.96 -2.50 -8.09
N GLN A 189 23.00 -1.31 -7.50
CA GLN A 189 23.25 -1.16 -6.07
C GLN A 189 22.04 -1.61 -5.22
N TYR A 190 20.84 -1.57 -5.79
CA TYR A 190 19.57 -1.75 -5.07
C TYR A 190 18.86 -3.07 -5.41
N ASN A 191 19.14 -3.66 -6.58
CA ASN A 191 18.46 -4.86 -7.08
C ASN A 191 19.42 -6.03 -7.35
N LYS A 192 20.51 -6.16 -6.57
CA LYS A 192 21.35 -7.39 -6.59
C LYS A 192 20.53 -8.65 -6.30
N ILE A 193 19.50 -8.49 -5.48
CA ILE A 193 18.42 -9.44 -5.27
C ILE A 193 17.09 -8.77 -5.65
N ASN A 194 16.10 -9.55 -6.07
CA ASN A 194 14.83 -9.01 -6.54
C ASN A 194 13.95 -8.49 -5.40
N SER A 195 12.91 -7.73 -5.78
CA SER A 195 11.98 -7.13 -4.81
C SER A 195 11.25 -8.18 -3.98
N ARG A 196 10.88 -9.33 -4.59
CA ARG A 196 10.35 -10.51 -3.90
C ARG A 196 11.23 -10.94 -2.73
N THR A 197 12.52 -11.20 -2.97
CA THR A 197 13.45 -11.67 -1.96
C THR A 197 13.65 -10.61 -0.88
N GLN A 198 13.86 -9.35 -1.25
CA GLN A 198 14.01 -8.23 -0.30
C GLN A 198 12.85 -8.16 0.70
N VAL A 199 11.61 -8.29 0.21
CA VAL A 199 10.41 -8.23 1.06
C VAL A 199 10.24 -9.49 1.89
N ASN A 200 10.34 -10.67 1.28
CA ASN A 200 10.10 -11.94 1.97
C ASN A 200 11.13 -12.20 3.08
N GLU A 201 12.40 -11.84 2.87
CA GLU A 201 13.43 -11.95 3.91
C GLU A 201 13.13 -11.06 5.11
N GLU A 202 12.71 -9.81 4.88
CA GLU A 202 12.39 -8.90 5.97
C GLU A 202 11.12 -9.31 6.72
N VAL A 203 10.06 -9.70 6.00
CA VAL A 203 8.82 -10.21 6.61
C VAL A 203 9.12 -11.45 7.46
N LYS A 204 9.96 -12.36 6.96
CA LYS A 204 10.41 -13.54 7.70
C LYS A 204 11.20 -13.16 8.96
N ARG A 205 12.14 -12.21 8.84
CA ARG A 205 12.94 -11.71 9.98
C ARG A 205 12.04 -11.14 11.09
N LEU A 206 11.06 -10.32 10.72
CA LEU A 206 10.11 -9.74 11.66
C LEU A 206 9.18 -10.80 12.28
N ALA A 207 8.67 -11.75 11.49
CA ALA A 207 7.84 -12.82 12.02
C ALA A 207 8.59 -13.70 13.02
N GLU A 208 9.88 -13.99 12.77
CA GLU A 208 10.74 -14.73 13.69
C GLU A 208 11.05 -13.92 14.96
N MET A 209 11.35 -12.63 14.81
CA MET A 209 11.60 -11.71 15.92
C MET A 209 10.42 -11.65 16.90
N TYR A 210 9.20 -11.59 16.38
CA TYR A 210 7.98 -11.46 17.18
C TYR A 210 7.19 -12.77 17.34
N LYS A 211 7.80 -13.95 17.09
CA LYS A 211 7.10 -15.25 17.09
C LYS A 211 6.42 -15.64 18.41
N LYS A 212 6.75 -14.98 19.52
CA LYS A 212 6.14 -15.17 20.85
C LYS A 212 4.93 -14.27 21.08
N GLU A 213 4.65 -13.35 20.16
CA GLU A 213 3.50 -12.45 20.21
C GLU A 213 2.40 -12.93 19.24
N GLU A 214 1.19 -12.37 19.38
CA GLU A 214 0.17 -12.52 18.35
C GLU A 214 0.50 -11.58 17.18
N ILE A 215 0.80 -12.17 16.02
CA ILE A 215 1.29 -11.44 14.83
C ILE A 215 0.32 -11.58 13.64
N SER A 216 0.32 -10.59 12.75
CA SER A 216 -0.32 -10.66 11.44
C SER A 216 0.57 -10.05 10.35
N VAL A 217 0.37 -10.45 9.10
CA VAL A 217 0.95 -9.76 7.95
C VAL A 217 -0.16 -9.09 7.14
N THR A 218 -0.01 -7.79 6.91
CA THR A 218 -0.92 -7.03 6.04
C THR A 218 -0.16 -6.51 4.83
N VAL A 219 -0.62 -6.81 3.61
CA VAL A 219 0.03 -6.40 2.36
C VAL A 219 -0.89 -5.45 1.58
N CYS A 220 -0.44 -4.23 1.36
CA CYS A 220 -1.26 -3.18 0.76
C CYS A 220 -0.57 -2.58 -0.46
N GLY A 221 -1.37 -2.03 -1.36
CA GLY A 221 -0.87 -1.29 -2.51
C GLY A 221 -1.99 -0.70 -3.33
N HIS A 222 -1.63 0.24 -4.21
CA HIS A 222 -2.56 0.91 -5.11
C HIS A 222 -2.13 0.73 -6.57
N SER A 223 -3.07 0.55 -7.50
CA SER A 223 -2.77 0.42 -8.94
C SER A 223 -1.80 -0.74 -9.24
N LEU A 224 -0.67 -0.51 -9.90
CA LEU A 224 0.41 -1.52 -10.01
C LEU A 224 0.83 -2.10 -8.65
N GLY A 225 0.90 -1.27 -7.62
CA GLY A 225 1.23 -1.71 -6.26
C GLY A 225 0.18 -2.66 -5.70
N ALA A 226 -1.08 -2.55 -6.10
CA ALA A 226 -2.15 -3.47 -5.71
C ALA A 226 -2.01 -4.86 -6.37
N ALA A 227 -1.53 -4.90 -7.62
CA ALA A 227 -1.17 -6.15 -8.29
C ALA A 227 0.00 -6.85 -7.58
N LEU A 228 1.06 -6.09 -7.25
CA LEU A 228 2.23 -6.59 -6.53
C LEU A 228 1.87 -7.02 -5.10
N ALA A 229 1.00 -6.28 -4.41
CA ALA A 229 0.48 -6.65 -3.09
C ALA A 229 -0.28 -7.98 -3.13
N THR A 230 -1.11 -8.18 -4.15
CA THR A 230 -1.84 -9.45 -4.38
C THR A 230 -0.86 -10.61 -4.62
N MET A 231 0.17 -10.40 -5.45
CA MET A 231 1.20 -11.40 -5.70
C MET A 231 2.01 -11.73 -4.45
N ASN A 232 2.44 -10.71 -3.71
CA ASN A 232 3.27 -10.86 -2.52
C ASN A 232 2.51 -11.54 -1.37
N ALA A 233 1.24 -11.19 -1.14
CA ALA A 233 0.43 -11.87 -0.13
C ALA A 233 0.24 -13.37 -0.44
N ALA A 234 0.02 -13.71 -1.71
CA ALA A 234 -0.07 -15.09 -2.16
C ALA A 234 1.27 -15.84 -2.03
N ASP A 235 2.38 -15.19 -2.39
CA ASP A 235 3.74 -15.72 -2.27
C ASP A 235 4.14 -16.02 -0.82
N ILE A 236 3.90 -15.06 0.09
CA ILE A 236 4.13 -15.22 1.54
C ILE A 236 3.42 -16.46 2.06
N ARG A 237 2.18 -16.68 1.61
CA ARG A 237 1.37 -17.81 2.06
C ARG A 237 1.77 -19.12 1.40
N ALA A 238 2.00 -19.12 0.09
CA ALA A 238 2.37 -20.30 -0.67
C ALA A 238 3.71 -20.89 -0.21
N ASN A 239 4.67 -20.02 0.10
CA ASN A 239 6.03 -20.40 0.52
C ASN A 239 6.19 -20.44 2.06
N ASN A 240 5.09 -20.33 2.81
CA ASN A 240 5.07 -20.43 4.28
C ASN A 240 6.09 -19.50 4.97
N ILE A 241 6.24 -18.27 4.47
CA ILE A 241 7.28 -17.33 4.90
C ILE A 241 7.17 -16.99 6.39
N VAL A 242 5.95 -16.91 6.92
CA VAL A 242 5.65 -16.53 8.31
C VAL A 242 5.09 -17.66 9.16
N GLY A 243 5.09 -18.89 8.63
CA GLY A 243 4.50 -20.04 9.29
C GLY A 243 2.99 -20.20 9.07
N PRO A 244 2.43 -21.38 9.43
CA PRO A 244 1.11 -21.78 8.97
C PRO A 244 -0.05 -21.05 9.66
N ASN A 245 0.17 -20.51 10.86
CA ASN A 245 -0.88 -19.96 11.72
C ASN A 245 -0.97 -18.42 11.67
N VAL A 246 -0.02 -17.76 11.01
CA VAL A 246 -0.03 -16.30 10.90
C VAL A 246 -0.99 -15.88 9.78
N PRO A 247 -2.03 -15.08 10.07
CA PRO A 247 -2.94 -14.60 9.04
C PRO A 247 -2.23 -13.61 8.12
N VAL A 248 -2.49 -13.76 6.82
CA VAL A 248 -2.03 -12.85 5.78
C VAL A 248 -3.25 -12.19 5.15
N THR A 249 -3.33 -10.87 5.22
CA THR A 249 -4.44 -10.11 4.64
C THR A 249 -3.91 -9.11 3.63
N SER A 250 -4.58 -8.97 2.50
CA SER A 250 -4.26 -7.95 1.52
C SER A 250 -5.41 -6.99 1.28
N PHE A 251 -5.08 -5.69 1.26
CA PHE A 251 -5.99 -4.60 0.90
C PHE A 251 -5.49 -3.90 -0.37
N PRO A 252 -5.71 -4.48 -1.55
CA PRO A 252 -5.36 -3.87 -2.82
C PRO A 252 -6.41 -2.84 -3.26
N TYR A 253 -5.96 -1.60 -3.47
CA TYR A 253 -6.78 -0.47 -3.97
C TYR A 253 -6.59 -0.33 -5.47
N ALA A 254 -7.68 -0.19 -6.23
CA ALA A 254 -7.60 -0.04 -7.69
C ALA A 254 -6.83 -1.16 -8.40
N SER A 255 -6.95 -2.40 -7.92
CA SER A 255 -6.17 -3.53 -8.42
C SER A 255 -6.54 -3.88 -9.86
N PRO A 256 -5.60 -3.90 -10.82
CA PRO A 256 -5.80 -4.59 -12.08
C PRO A 256 -5.89 -6.12 -11.83
N ARG A 257 -6.35 -6.87 -12.84
CA ARG A 257 -6.30 -8.34 -12.81
C ARG A 257 -4.85 -8.80 -12.92
N VAL A 258 -4.48 -9.82 -12.14
CA VAL A 258 -3.09 -10.26 -12.01
C VAL A 258 -2.77 -11.46 -12.89
N GLY A 259 -3.69 -12.44 -12.99
CA GLY A 259 -3.43 -13.71 -13.64
C GLY A 259 -4.68 -14.39 -14.15
N ASN A 260 -4.52 -15.61 -14.65
CA ASN A 260 -5.59 -16.40 -15.26
C ASN A 260 -6.43 -17.19 -14.22
N ASN A 261 -7.36 -18.01 -14.71
CA ASN A 261 -8.20 -18.86 -13.83
C ASN A 261 -7.39 -19.83 -12.97
N THR A 262 -6.31 -20.41 -13.49
CA THR A 262 -5.43 -21.28 -12.70
C THR A 262 -4.72 -20.53 -11.57
N TRP A 263 -4.34 -19.27 -11.79
CA TRP A 263 -3.86 -18.38 -10.72
C TRP A 263 -4.93 -18.18 -9.65
N LYS A 264 -6.18 -17.89 -10.05
CA LYS A 264 -7.30 -17.77 -9.12
C LYS A 264 -7.56 -19.05 -8.31
N GLU A 265 -7.66 -20.19 -8.96
CA GLU A 265 -7.89 -21.48 -8.31
C GLU A 265 -6.81 -21.80 -7.27
N CYS A 266 -5.54 -21.48 -7.55
CA CYS A 266 -4.45 -21.67 -6.59
C CYS A 266 -4.58 -20.76 -5.37
N ILE A 267 -4.97 -19.50 -5.56
CA ILE A 267 -5.14 -18.53 -4.46
C ILE A 267 -6.41 -18.81 -3.65
N ASP A 268 -7.51 -19.17 -4.31
CA ASP A 268 -8.76 -19.53 -3.65
C ASP A 268 -8.54 -20.72 -2.70
N ALA A 269 -7.70 -21.68 -3.08
CA ALA A 269 -7.29 -22.81 -2.25
C ALA A 269 -6.48 -22.42 -1.00
N MET A 270 -6.02 -21.17 -0.88
CA MET A 270 -5.35 -20.63 0.33
C MET A 270 -6.33 -19.94 1.29
N GLY A 271 -7.65 -20.08 1.06
CA GLY A 271 -8.71 -19.53 1.90
C GLY A 271 -9.26 -18.20 1.41
N VAL A 272 -8.95 -17.76 0.19
CA VAL A 272 -9.40 -16.46 -0.34
C VAL A 272 -10.84 -16.50 -0.87
N ALA A 273 -11.36 -17.68 -1.20
CA ALA A 273 -12.67 -17.83 -1.84
C ALA A 273 -13.80 -17.15 -1.07
N THR A 274 -14.56 -16.30 -1.77
CA THR A 274 -15.68 -15.54 -1.24
C THR A 274 -16.92 -15.85 -2.06
N ASN A 275 -17.74 -16.79 -1.60
CA ASN A 275 -19.14 -17.01 -1.96
C ASN A 275 -19.58 -16.70 -3.41
N SER A 276 -19.43 -17.70 -4.29
CA SER A 276 -20.51 -18.12 -5.19
C SER A 276 -20.49 -19.66 -5.20
N ASP A 277 -21.55 -20.30 -4.71
CA ASP A 277 -21.81 -21.75 -4.70
C ASP A 277 -20.97 -22.68 -3.81
N ILE A 278 -19.99 -22.18 -3.05
CA ILE A 278 -19.21 -22.99 -2.09
C ILE A 278 -19.55 -22.64 -0.63
N MET A 279 -20.84 -22.47 -0.34
CA MET A 279 -21.34 -22.24 1.04
C MET A 279 -21.83 -23.51 1.73
N GLN A 280 -21.52 -24.71 1.20
CA GLN A 280 -21.94 -25.96 1.86
C GLN A 280 -20.80 -26.89 2.31
N ASP A 281 -19.56 -26.78 1.79
CA ASP A 281 -18.53 -27.79 2.12
C ASP A 281 -17.11 -27.28 2.43
N TYR A 282 -16.81 -25.98 2.32
CA TYR A 282 -15.44 -25.50 2.63
C TYR A 282 -15.23 -25.11 4.10
N ASP A 283 -16.31 -24.91 4.85
CA ASP A 283 -16.24 -24.49 6.27
C ASP A 283 -15.97 -25.67 7.24
N VAL A 284 -15.99 -26.91 6.74
CA VAL A 284 -15.61 -28.12 7.50
C VAL A 284 -14.10 -28.38 7.49
N HIS A 285 -13.34 -27.85 6.52
CA HIS A 285 -11.89 -27.99 6.48
C HIS A 285 -11.12 -26.85 7.18
N ALA A 286 -11.71 -25.66 7.31
CA ALA A 286 -11.13 -24.55 8.08
C ALA A 286 -11.05 -24.83 9.59
N LYS A 287 -11.84 -25.80 10.10
CA LYS A 287 -11.81 -26.23 11.52
C LYS A 287 -10.68 -27.22 11.85
N GLN A 288 -9.95 -27.73 10.86
CA GLN A 288 -8.76 -28.54 11.12
C GLN A 288 -7.53 -27.64 11.19
N ALA A 289 -6.92 -27.59 12.38
CA ALA A 289 -5.71 -26.85 12.68
C ALA A 289 -4.65 -27.02 11.57
N GLY A 290 -4.16 -25.90 11.02
CA GLY A 290 -3.02 -25.86 10.10
C GLY A 290 -3.28 -25.29 8.69
N GLN A 291 -4.50 -24.85 8.35
CA GLN A 291 -4.73 -24.26 7.02
C GLN A 291 -4.32 -22.77 6.92
N PRO A 292 -3.70 -22.37 5.79
CA PRO A 292 -3.54 -20.97 5.39
C PRO A 292 -4.79 -20.11 5.58
N ILE A 293 -4.65 -18.95 6.23
CA ILE A 293 -5.65 -17.88 6.16
C ILE A 293 -5.04 -16.75 5.34
N LEU A 294 -5.11 -16.86 4.01
CA LEU A 294 -4.96 -15.71 3.13
C LEU A 294 -6.34 -15.08 2.91
N ARG A 295 -6.41 -13.75 3.03
CA ARG A 295 -7.62 -12.95 2.74
C ARG A 295 -7.26 -11.79 1.85
N ILE A 296 -8.10 -11.50 0.86
CA ILE A 296 -7.90 -10.40 -0.08
C ILE A 296 -9.22 -9.64 -0.23
N LEU A 297 -9.21 -8.34 0.10
CA LEU A 297 -10.34 -7.44 -0.11
C LEU A 297 -9.92 -6.36 -1.10
N ARG A 298 -10.39 -6.47 -2.34
CA ARG A 298 -10.15 -5.50 -3.41
C ARG A 298 -11.09 -4.32 -3.28
N ILE A 299 -10.52 -3.12 -3.19
CA ILE A 299 -11.30 -1.88 -3.22
C ILE A 299 -11.36 -1.38 -4.65
N VAL A 300 -12.57 -1.12 -5.14
CA VAL A 300 -12.83 -0.72 -6.53
C VAL A 300 -13.72 0.52 -6.57
N ASN A 301 -13.31 1.52 -7.34
CA ASN A 301 -14.10 2.71 -7.61
C ASN A 301 -14.86 2.54 -8.92
N LYS A 302 -16.14 2.89 -8.94
CA LYS A 302 -17.04 2.69 -10.10
C LYS A 302 -16.53 3.31 -11.40
N LEU A 303 -15.95 4.50 -11.32
CA LEU A 303 -15.45 5.25 -12.49
C LEU A 303 -14.01 4.88 -12.89
N ASP A 304 -13.32 4.09 -12.08
CA ASP A 304 -11.95 3.66 -12.38
C ASP A 304 -11.94 2.51 -13.39
N VAL A 305 -11.09 2.66 -14.41
CA VAL A 305 -10.89 1.68 -15.48
C VAL A 305 -9.76 0.70 -15.19
N VAL A 306 -8.81 1.02 -14.30
CA VAL A 306 -7.65 0.16 -14.04
C VAL A 306 -8.04 -1.23 -13.54
N PRO A 307 -9.04 -1.39 -12.64
CA PRO A 307 -9.53 -2.71 -12.26
C PRO A 307 -10.13 -3.53 -13.40
N ARG A 308 -10.47 -2.88 -14.53
CA ARG A 308 -10.96 -3.54 -15.74
C ARG A 308 -9.84 -4.03 -16.66
N SER A 309 -8.60 -3.71 -16.34
CA SER A 309 -7.41 -4.11 -17.07
C SER A 309 -6.62 -5.19 -16.33
N PRO A 310 -6.01 -6.15 -17.03
CA PRO A 310 -6.24 -6.45 -18.45
C PRO A 310 -7.67 -6.96 -18.66
N PRO A 311 -8.20 -6.97 -19.89
CA PRO A 311 -9.56 -7.45 -20.15
C PRO A 311 -9.78 -8.86 -19.59
N ALA A 312 -11.02 -9.19 -19.21
CA ALA A 312 -11.36 -10.48 -18.59
C ALA A 312 -11.17 -11.71 -19.52
N ILE A 313 -10.76 -11.48 -20.78
CA ILE A 313 -10.39 -12.55 -21.70
C ILE A 313 -9.00 -13.05 -21.28
N GLY A 314 -8.97 -14.18 -20.57
CA GLY A 314 -7.74 -14.82 -20.09
C GLY A 314 -7.25 -14.35 -18.71
N PHE A 315 -7.67 -13.18 -18.24
CA PHE A 315 -7.38 -12.69 -16.89
C PHE A 315 -8.61 -12.73 -15.99
N THR A 316 -8.41 -12.99 -14.70
CA THR A 316 -9.47 -12.98 -13.69
C THR A 316 -9.00 -12.30 -12.40
N HIS A 317 -9.98 -11.91 -11.59
CA HIS A 317 -9.76 -11.31 -10.28
C HIS A 317 -9.73 -12.37 -9.17
N VAL A 318 -9.04 -12.07 -8.08
CA VAL A 318 -9.02 -12.88 -6.84
C VAL A 318 -9.48 -12.06 -5.65
N GLY A 319 -10.06 -12.72 -4.65
CA GLY A 319 -10.54 -12.06 -3.43
C GLY A 319 -11.89 -11.35 -3.54
N GLN A 320 -12.42 -11.04 -2.36
CA GLN A 320 -13.66 -10.29 -2.20
C GLN A 320 -13.48 -8.88 -2.68
N ARG A 321 -14.60 -8.23 -3.00
CA ARG A 321 -14.61 -6.91 -3.60
C ARG A 321 -15.47 -5.97 -2.78
N PHE A 322 -14.98 -4.76 -2.58
CA PHE A 322 -15.69 -3.66 -1.97
C PHE A 322 -15.74 -2.49 -2.95
N PHE A 323 -16.95 -2.06 -3.30
CA PHE A 323 -17.19 -0.94 -4.20
C PHE A 323 -17.35 0.37 -3.44
N ILE A 324 -16.80 1.43 -4.04
CA ILE A 324 -17.11 2.82 -3.75
C ILE A 324 -17.59 3.50 -5.04
N ASP A 325 -18.38 4.56 -4.87
CA ASP A 325 -18.85 5.39 -5.99
C ASP A 325 -18.58 6.87 -5.69
N ASN A 326 -17.43 7.36 -6.16
CA ASN A 326 -17.04 8.74 -5.95
C ASN A 326 -17.97 9.76 -6.62
N SER A 327 -18.77 9.35 -7.61
CA SER A 327 -19.74 10.25 -8.23
C SER A 327 -20.86 10.71 -7.27
N GLN A 328 -21.05 10.00 -6.15
CA GLN A 328 -22.00 10.37 -5.09
C GLN A 328 -21.47 11.49 -4.18
N SER A 329 -20.17 11.84 -4.27
CA SER A 329 -19.57 12.85 -3.41
C SER A 329 -20.04 14.27 -3.80
N PRO A 330 -20.56 15.08 -2.86
CA PRO A 330 -20.86 16.48 -3.12
C PRO A 330 -19.59 17.36 -3.20
N PHE A 331 -18.42 16.82 -2.86
CA PHE A 331 -17.14 17.53 -2.84
C PHE A 331 -16.41 17.52 -4.19
N LEU A 332 -16.59 16.45 -4.97
CA LEU A 332 -15.81 16.20 -6.18
C LEU A 332 -16.41 16.89 -7.41
N GLN A 333 -15.56 17.22 -8.38
CA GLN A 333 -16.00 17.75 -9.67
C GLN A 333 -16.90 16.75 -10.40
N ALA A 334 -17.87 17.27 -11.18
CA ALA A 334 -18.75 16.49 -12.03
C ALA A 334 -18.72 17.07 -13.46
N PRO A 335 -18.39 16.28 -14.50
CA PRO A 335 -18.01 14.87 -14.45
C PRO A 335 -16.64 14.67 -13.77
N PHE A 336 -16.53 13.63 -12.95
CA PHE A 336 -15.26 13.26 -12.32
C PHE A 336 -14.39 12.51 -13.32
N SER A 337 -13.14 12.93 -13.49
CA SER A 337 -12.25 12.34 -14.49
C SER A 337 -11.89 10.89 -14.14
N VAL A 338 -11.60 10.06 -15.15
CA VAL A 338 -11.13 8.69 -14.92
C VAL A 338 -9.80 8.67 -14.16
N ALA A 339 -8.92 9.63 -14.45
CA ALA A 339 -7.65 9.79 -13.73
C ALA A 339 -7.89 10.11 -12.25
N GLY A 340 -8.85 11.01 -11.96
CA GLY A 340 -9.25 11.31 -10.60
C GLY A 340 -9.94 10.13 -9.91
N ALA A 341 -10.75 9.34 -10.64
CA ALA A 341 -11.35 8.14 -10.08
C ALA A 341 -10.32 7.08 -9.68
N HIS A 342 -9.18 7.07 -10.37
CA HIS A 342 -8.06 6.18 -10.07
C HIS A 342 -7.08 6.76 -9.04
N ASP A 343 -7.20 8.02 -8.64
CA ASP A 343 -6.30 8.61 -7.66
C ASP A 343 -6.51 7.99 -6.26
N MET A 344 -5.42 7.77 -5.52
CA MET A 344 -5.46 7.06 -4.24
C MET A 344 -6.22 7.86 -3.17
N GLU A 345 -6.00 9.18 -3.10
CA GLU A 345 -6.73 10.06 -2.19
C GLU A 345 -8.23 10.10 -2.52
N SER A 346 -8.56 9.99 -3.81
CA SER A 346 -9.94 9.86 -4.26
C SER A 346 -10.56 8.53 -3.80
N TYR A 347 -9.82 7.43 -3.79
CA TYR A 347 -10.26 6.17 -3.20
C TYR A 347 -10.55 6.31 -1.70
N LEU A 348 -9.64 6.94 -0.96
CA LEU A 348 -9.78 7.16 0.48
C LEU A 348 -10.92 8.12 0.81
N HIS A 349 -11.14 9.15 -0.01
CA HIS A 349 -12.31 10.02 0.07
C HIS A 349 -13.61 9.23 -0.08
N GLY A 350 -13.70 8.35 -1.08
CA GLY A 350 -14.85 7.48 -1.30
C GLY A 350 -15.13 6.54 -0.13
N ILE A 351 -14.09 5.88 0.41
CA ILE A 351 -14.19 5.02 1.60
C ILE A 351 -14.64 5.85 2.80
N ALA A 352 -14.10 7.05 2.99
CA ALA A 352 -14.48 7.91 4.10
C ALA A 352 -15.96 8.32 4.01
N GLY A 353 -16.51 8.56 2.82
CA GLY A 353 -17.84 9.13 2.67
C GLY A 353 -18.99 8.19 2.35
N THR A 354 -18.74 7.00 1.78
CA THR A 354 -19.80 6.12 1.25
C THR A 354 -20.81 5.68 2.33
N LYS A 355 -22.11 5.77 2.05
CA LYS A 355 -23.17 5.24 2.95
C LYS A 355 -23.96 4.08 2.37
N GLY A 356 -23.90 3.88 1.06
CA GLY A 356 -24.74 2.91 0.41
C GLY A 356 -24.33 1.45 0.62
N LYS A 357 -25.22 0.57 0.17
CA LYS A 357 -25.10 -0.87 0.21
C LYS A 357 -24.48 -1.38 -1.08
N GLN A 358 -23.65 -2.41 -0.95
CA GLN A 358 -23.06 -3.10 -2.09
C GLN A 358 -24.18 -3.75 -2.93
N LEU A 359 -24.20 -3.48 -4.24
CA LEU A 359 -25.13 -4.11 -5.15
C LEU A 359 -24.70 -5.54 -5.46
N ALA A 360 -25.66 -6.47 -5.43
CA ALA A 360 -25.43 -7.85 -5.86
C ALA A 360 -25.13 -7.85 -7.36
N THR A 361 -24.01 -8.45 -7.76
CA THR A 361 -23.57 -8.47 -9.15
C THR A 361 -22.94 -9.79 -9.52
N ASN A 362 -23.01 -10.13 -10.80
CA ASN A 362 -22.35 -11.30 -11.33
C ASN A 362 -20.82 -11.10 -11.28
N GLU A 363 -20.14 -11.83 -10.40
CA GLU A 363 -18.70 -11.69 -10.19
C GLU A 363 -17.85 -12.28 -11.32
N THR A 364 -18.45 -12.84 -12.39
CA THR A 364 -17.71 -13.51 -13.49
C THR A 364 -16.60 -12.62 -14.07
N LEU A 365 -16.79 -11.30 -14.08
CA LEU A 365 -15.78 -10.34 -14.54
C LEU A 365 -15.05 -9.61 -13.38
N GLY A 366 -15.51 -9.73 -12.14
CA GLY A 366 -14.86 -9.13 -10.96
C GLY A 366 -14.83 -7.59 -10.90
N ILE A 367 -15.56 -6.90 -11.79
CA ILE A 367 -15.66 -5.44 -11.93
C ILE A 367 -17.09 -4.90 -12.14
N GLU A 368 -18.05 -5.76 -12.48
CA GLU A 368 -19.46 -5.36 -12.60
C GLU A 368 -20.03 -5.21 -11.20
N GLY A 369 -20.46 -4.02 -10.81
CA GLY A 369 -20.61 -3.68 -9.40
C GLY A 369 -21.17 -2.28 -9.22
N GLY A 370 -21.55 -1.98 -7.99
CA GLY A 370 -21.92 -0.64 -7.60
C GLY A 370 -22.33 -0.57 -6.14
N VAL A 371 -22.66 0.64 -5.74
CA VAL A 371 -23.18 0.95 -4.42
C VAL A 371 -24.51 1.66 -4.63
N THR A 372 -25.53 1.37 -3.81
CA THR A 372 -26.76 2.18 -3.78
C THR A 372 -26.40 3.64 -3.46
N ASP A 373 -27.17 4.58 -4.00
CA ASP A 373 -27.04 5.98 -3.60
C ASP A 373 -27.88 6.22 -2.34
N GLU A 374 -27.27 6.03 -1.18
CA GLU A 374 -27.85 6.34 0.14
C GLU A 374 -27.17 7.58 0.74
N GLY A 375 -26.60 8.43 -0.12
CA GLY A 375 -25.87 9.64 0.24
C GLY A 375 -24.38 9.44 0.54
N PHE A 376 -23.73 10.57 0.82
CA PHE A 376 -22.28 10.65 1.07
C PHE A 376 -22.00 11.60 2.22
N ASP A 377 -21.13 11.21 3.14
CA ASP A 377 -20.83 12.00 4.34
C ASP A 377 -19.48 11.62 4.93
N LEU A 378 -18.55 12.57 4.98
CA LEU A 378 -17.23 12.33 5.55
C LEU A 378 -17.29 12.15 7.07
N ALA A 379 -18.28 12.74 7.76
CA ALA A 379 -18.42 12.69 9.22
C ALA A 379 -17.13 13.01 10.00
N GLY A 380 -16.29 13.93 9.48
CA GLY A 380 -15.01 14.30 10.07
C GLY A 380 -13.90 13.24 9.97
N ARG A 381 -14.12 12.14 9.24
CA ARG A 381 -13.17 11.02 9.13
C ARG A 381 -12.00 11.28 8.19
N ARG A 382 -12.16 12.20 7.25
CA ARG A 382 -11.12 12.58 6.29
C ARG A 382 -11.33 14.03 5.85
N ASP A 383 -10.24 14.77 5.69
CA ASP A 383 -10.25 16.09 5.11
C ASP A 383 -10.39 15.99 3.58
N PRO A 384 -11.42 16.61 2.96
CA PRO A 384 -11.60 16.54 1.51
C PRO A 384 -10.44 17.19 0.73
N THR A 385 -9.68 18.11 1.32
CA THR A 385 -8.57 18.81 0.66
C THR A 385 -7.45 17.87 0.20
N LEU A 386 -7.34 16.69 0.83
CA LEU A 386 -6.37 15.65 0.47
C LEU A 386 -6.57 15.13 -0.96
N VAL A 387 -7.79 15.18 -1.50
CA VAL A 387 -8.08 14.81 -2.90
C VAL A 387 -7.22 15.60 -3.88
N ASN A 388 -6.91 16.87 -3.59
CA ASN A 388 -6.17 17.73 -4.52
C ASN A 388 -4.63 17.58 -4.40
N LYS A 389 -4.11 16.58 -3.67
CA LYS A 389 -2.65 16.36 -3.57
C LYS A 389 -1.97 16.28 -4.94
N TYR A 390 -2.55 15.50 -5.86
CA TYR A 390 -1.97 15.19 -7.18
C TYR A 390 -2.89 15.45 -8.37
N ILE A 391 -4.10 15.95 -8.11
CA ILE A 391 -5.11 16.20 -9.14
C ILE A 391 -5.85 17.50 -8.84
N ASP A 392 -6.65 17.94 -9.81
CA ASP A 392 -7.71 18.92 -9.59
C ASP A 392 -9.06 18.18 -9.47
N GLY A 393 -9.32 17.60 -8.29
CA GLY A 393 -10.45 16.70 -8.08
C GLY A 393 -11.66 17.34 -7.39
N LEU A 394 -11.46 18.41 -6.62
CA LEU A 394 -12.50 19.10 -5.85
C LEU A 394 -13.22 20.17 -6.68
N LYS A 395 -14.49 20.44 -6.34
CA LYS A 395 -15.25 21.54 -6.96
C LYS A 395 -14.53 22.88 -6.72
N PRO A 396 -14.47 23.77 -7.74
CA PRO A 396 -13.79 25.06 -7.63
C PRO A 396 -14.25 25.94 -6.46
N GLN A 397 -15.51 25.80 -6.02
CA GLN A 397 -16.07 26.54 -4.88
C GLN A 397 -15.37 26.29 -3.53
N TYR A 398 -14.64 25.19 -3.39
CA TYR A 398 -13.86 24.91 -2.18
C TYR A 398 -12.53 25.69 -2.14
N LEU A 399 -12.12 26.31 -3.26
CA LEU A 399 -10.93 27.17 -3.37
C LEU A 399 -9.63 26.50 -2.90
N ILE A 400 -9.51 25.19 -3.13
CA ILE A 400 -8.31 24.41 -2.80
C ILE A 400 -7.43 24.29 -4.05
N PRO A 401 -6.16 24.72 -3.98
CA PRO A 401 -5.23 24.56 -5.11
C PRO A 401 -5.11 23.10 -5.53
N ALA A 402 -5.07 22.84 -6.84
CA ALA A 402 -4.77 21.52 -7.38
C ALA A 402 -3.27 21.21 -7.29
N ASN A 403 -2.91 19.93 -7.24
CA ASN A 403 -1.53 19.45 -7.21
C ASN A 403 -0.69 20.09 -6.09
N TRP A 404 -1.30 20.31 -4.92
CA TRP A 404 -0.67 21.09 -3.86
C TRP A 404 0.44 20.34 -3.12
N TRP A 405 0.50 19.00 -3.24
CA TRP A 405 1.56 18.22 -2.59
C TRP A 405 2.88 18.39 -3.34
N CYS A 406 3.67 19.35 -2.90
CA CYS A 406 5.03 19.58 -3.35
C CYS A 406 5.93 20.00 -2.17
N PRO A 407 7.23 19.65 -2.19
CA PRO A 407 8.17 20.22 -1.24
C PRO A 407 8.26 21.73 -1.40
N GLU A 408 8.50 22.44 -0.30
CA GLU A 408 8.78 23.87 -0.33
C GLU A 408 9.90 24.18 -1.33
N ASN A 409 9.70 25.18 -2.19
CA ASN A 409 10.64 25.57 -3.25
C ASN A 409 11.11 24.39 -4.13
N MET A 410 10.26 23.36 -4.32
CA MET A 410 10.59 22.13 -5.04
C MET A 410 11.80 21.37 -4.44
N GLY A 411 12.09 21.59 -3.15
CA GLY A 411 13.22 20.98 -2.45
C GLY A 411 14.52 21.77 -2.54
N MET A 412 14.52 22.97 -3.13
CA MET A 412 15.70 23.84 -3.16
C MET A 412 15.88 24.55 -1.83
N VAL A 413 17.02 24.36 -1.18
CA VAL A 413 17.33 24.89 0.15
C VAL A 413 18.54 25.82 0.09
N GLN A 414 18.38 27.04 0.62
CA GLN A 414 19.47 27.99 0.74
C GLN A 414 20.50 27.52 1.77
N GLN A 415 21.76 27.57 1.40
CA GLN A 415 22.91 27.22 2.23
C GLN A 415 23.42 28.45 2.98
N VAL A 416 24.27 28.23 3.98
CA VAL A 416 24.85 29.32 4.81
C VAL A 416 25.64 30.34 3.97
N ASP A 417 26.25 29.91 2.86
CA ASP A 417 26.99 30.77 1.93
C ASP A 417 26.10 31.51 0.91
N GLY A 418 24.77 31.37 1.02
CA GLY A 418 23.79 31.98 0.13
C GLY A 418 23.53 31.21 -1.17
N SER A 419 24.27 30.13 -1.45
CA SER A 419 23.98 29.22 -2.58
C SER A 419 22.72 28.40 -2.33
N TYR A 420 22.16 27.77 -3.36
CA TYR A 420 21.02 26.85 -3.21
C TYR A 420 21.41 25.44 -3.65
N LYS A 421 20.95 24.44 -2.91
CA LYS A 421 21.11 23.02 -3.25
C LYS A 421 19.77 22.31 -3.20
N LEU A 422 19.59 21.36 -4.12
CA LEU A 422 18.44 20.46 -4.10
C LEU A 422 18.63 19.42 -2.98
N MET A 423 17.70 19.42 -2.01
CA MET A 423 17.70 18.56 -0.82
C MET A 423 16.43 17.71 -0.78
N ASP A 424 16.21 16.92 -1.83
CA ASP A 424 15.04 16.04 -2.01
C ASP A 424 15.38 14.54 -1.87
N GLY A 425 16.57 14.25 -1.33
CA GLY A 425 17.08 12.90 -1.07
C GLY A 425 18.47 12.90 -0.42
N SER A 426 18.87 14.00 0.22
CA SER A 426 20.24 14.21 0.70
C SER A 426 20.71 13.18 1.73
N TRP A 427 19.79 12.63 2.54
CA TRP A 427 20.05 11.54 3.48
C TRP A 427 20.66 10.30 2.80
N ILE A 428 20.39 10.10 1.51
CA ILE A 428 20.95 8.99 0.71
C ILE A 428 22.47 9.15 0.55
N MET A 429 22.98 10.38 0.53
CA MET A 429 24.43 10.65 0.41
C MET A 429 25.14 10.55 1.76
N GLU A 430 24.43 10.72 2.88
CA GLU A 430 24.98 10.63 4.24
C GLU A 430 25.15 9.17 4.69
N GLY A 431 24.25 8.27 4.26
CA GLY A 431 24.31 6.82 4.56
C GLY A 431 25.32 6.00 3.73
N HIS A 432 26.15 6.62 2.89
CA HIS A 432 27.29 5.96 2.25
C HIS A 432 28.59 6.02 3.07
N ALA A 433 28.55 6.65 4.25
CA ALA A 433 29.49 6.34 5.31
C ALA A 433 28.93 5.13 6.08
N GLU A 434 29.57 3.97 5.91
CA GLU A 434 29.23 2.74 6.64
C GLU A 434 29.17 2.98 8.16
N SER A 435 28.03 2.67 8.77
CA SER A 435 27.96 2.37 10.20
C SER A 435 27.42 0.94 10.35
N ASP A 436 28.34 -0.02 10.38
CA ASP A 436 28.11 -1.40 10.81
C ASP A 436 27.92 -1.45 12.34
N GLU A 437 26.89 -0.78 12.85
CA GLU A 437 26.47 -0.97 14.24
C GLU A 437 25.09 -1.62 14.25
N GLU A 438 25.05 -2.87 14.70
CA GLU A 438 23.81 -3.55 15.05
C GLU A 438 23.05 -2.71 16.09
N PRO A 439 21.73 -2.54 15.96
CA PRO A 439 20.97 -1.78 16.95
C PRO A 439 20.95 -2.54 18.28
N ASP A 440 21.42 -1.88 19.33
CA ASP A 440 21.31 -2.32 20.72
C ASP A 440 19.82 -2.44 21.10
N PRO A 441 19.35 -3.61 21.57
CA PRO A 441 17.96 -3.80 21.99
C PRO A 441 17.55 -2.99 23.23
N ASP A 442 18.47 -2.32 23.92
CA ASP A 442 18.18 -1.60 25.19
C ASP A 442 18.04 -0.07 25.05
N ASP A 443 18.10 0.51 23.84
CA ASP A 443 18.05 1.98 23.64
C ASP A 443 16.62 2.59 23.64
N GLU A 444 15.63 1.87 24.20
CA GLU A 444 14.26 2.40 24.40
C GLU A 444 14.10 3.24 25.68
N ASN A 445 15.18 3.53 26.44
CA ASN A 445 15.10 4.15 27.78
C ASN A 445 15.95 5.40 27.99
N GLN A 446 16.13 6.27 26.98
CA GLN A 446 16.70 7.62 27.21
C GLN A 446 15.87 8.76 26.59
N GLU A 447 14.62 8.91 27.05
CA GLU A 447 14.02 10.24 27.15
C GLU A 447 13.78 10.55 28.63
N THR A 448 14.78 11.13 29.31
CA THR A 448 14.54 11.92 30.51
C THR A 448 15.32 13.23 30.49
N ASP A 449 14.55 14.30 30.49
CA ASP A 449 14.82 15.57 31.17
C ASP A 449 15.97 16.47 30.68
N LYS A 450 15.64 17.36 29.74
CA LYS A 450 16.23 18.71 29.72
C LYS A 450 15.13 19.75 29.96
N GLY A 451 14.69 19.83 31.20
CA GLY A 451 14.02 21.01 31.73
C GLY A 451 14.91 22.25 31.61
N LEU A 452 14.46 23.20 30.81
CA LEU A 452 14.99 24.57 30.77
C LEU A 452 14.73 25.23 32.11
N ASN A 453 15.76 25.28 32.95
CA ASN A 453 15.77 26.06 34.19
C ASN A 453 16.51 27.37 33.91
N VAL A 454 15.77 28.43 33.56
CA VAL A 454 16.32 29.78 33.44
C VAL A 454 16.09 30.51 34.75
N ASN A 455 17.03 30.37 35.69
CA ASN A 455 17.13 31.27 36.83
C ASN A 455 18.06 32.42 36.45
N ALA A 456 17.46 33.58 36.20
CA ALA A 456 18.16 34.85 36.13
C ALA A 456 18.54 35.28 37.55
N THR A 457 19.84 35.45 37.80
CA THR A 457 20.35 36.25 38.91
C THR A 457 21.62 36.93 38.44
N ILE A 458 21.54 38.24 38.21
CA ILE A 458 22.69 39.13 38.23
C ILE A 458 22.31 40.27 39.18
N GLN A 459 23.05 40.34 40.29
CA GLN A 459 23.12 41.49 41.18
C GLN A 459 24.22 42.43 40.70
N GLU A 460 23.99 43.71 41.02
CA GLU A 460 24.83 44.92 40.93
C GLU A 460 24.92 45.63 39.57
#